data_AF-A0AA39KIC3-F1
#
_entry.id   AF-A0AA39KIC3-F1
#
_cell.length_a   1.000
_cell.length_b   1.000
_cell.length_c   1.000
_cell.angle_alpha   90.00
_cell.angle_beta   90.00
_cell.angle_gamma   90.00
#
_symmetry.space_group_name_H-M   'P 1'
#
loop_
_entity.id
_entity.type
_entity.pdbx_description
1 polymer ?
#
loop_
_entity_poly.entity_id
_entity_poly.type
_entity_poly.pdbx_seq_one_letter_code
_entity_poly.pdbx_strand_id
1 'polypeptide(L)'
;MMSKPRAVSAIDMISSEKRAYERHRIRVKTATSTVDMNSPKPRPHVIRDAKRLQLQYERQTEIIRNNFILLRNLQDIMHKRSRKKICLHERK
;
A
#
# COMPACT_ATOMS: atom_id res chain seq x y z
N MET A 1 -16.03 52.01 -52.64
CA MET A 1 -16.89 52.48 -51.53
C MET A 1 -16.59 51.63 -50.30
N MET A 2 -15.90 52.17 -49.30
CA MET A 2 -15.54 51.41 -48.09
C MET A 2 -16.78 51.31 -47.19
N SER A 3 -17.25 50.09 -46.93
CA SER A 3 -18.38 49.82 -46.03
C SER A 3 -18.04 50.30 -44.61
N LYS A 4 -18.84 51.24 -44.08
CA LYS A 4 -18.66 51.80 -42.74
C LYS A 4 -18.73 50.70 -41.67
N PRO A 5 -17.91 50.74 -40.61
CA PRO A 5 -17.99 49.77 -39.54
C PRO A 5 -19.35 49.89 -38.82
N ARG A 6 -20.07 48.76 -38.74
CA ARG A 6 -21.35 48.65 -38.03
C ARG A 6 -21.10 48.91 -36.54
N ALA A 7 -21.67 49.99 -36.00
CA ALA A 7 -21.64 50.25 -34.57
C ALA A 7 -22.34 49.08 -33.85
N VAL A 8 -21.59 48.34 -33.03
CA VAL A 8 -22.10 47.21 -32.26
C VAL A 8 -22.95 47.80 -31.15
N SER A 9 -24.25 47.52 -31.13
CA SER A 9 -25.13 48.05 -30.07
C SER A 9 -24.74 47.43 -28.73
N ALA A 10 -24.92 48.16 -27.62
CA ALA A 10 -24.61 47.64 -26.28
C ALA A 10 -25.35 46.32 -25.98
N ILE A 11 -26.53 46.12 -26.57
CA ILE A 11 -27.35 44.91 -26.47
C ILE A 11 -26.67 43.73 -27.17
N ASP A 12 -26.05 43.96 -28.33
CA ASP A 12 -25.29 42.93 -29.06
C ASP A 12 -24.03 42.51 -28.29
N MET A 13 -23.38 43.45 -27.60
CA MET A 13 -22.26 43.14 -26.71
C MET A 13 -22.67 42.29 -25.50
N ILE A 14 -23.76 42.66 -24.81
CA ILE A 14 -24.31 41.89 -23.67
C ILE A 14 -24.72 40.47 -24.11
N SER A 15 -25.29 40.33 -25.32
CA SER A 15 -25.64 39.04 -25.92
C SER A 15 -24.41 38.17 -26.22
N SER A 16 -23.34 38.79 -26.72
CA SER A 16 -22.06 38.11 -26.99
C SER A 16 -21.38 37.65 -25.69
N GLU A 17 -21.36 38.50 -24.66
CA GLU A 17 -20.81 38.18 -23.35
C GLU A 17 -21.56 37.03 -22.68
N LYS A 18 -22.90 37.05 -22.74
CA LYS A 18 -23.74 35.95 -22.25
C LYS A 18 -23.44 34.63 -22.97
N ARG A 19 -23.23 34.67 -24.29
CA ARG A 19 -22.86 33.48 -25.08
C ARG A 19 -21.45 32.99 -24.76
N ALA A 20 -20.49 33.90 -24.57
CA ALA A 20 -19.12 33.55 -24.18
C ALA A 20 -19.09 32.90 -22.80
N TYR A 21 -19.88 33.45 -21.86
CA TYR A 21 -20.05 32.90 -20.52
C TYR A 21 -20.68 31.51 -20.54
N GLU A 22 -21.76 31.29 -21.31
CA GLU A 22 -22.38 29.97 -21.39
C GLU A 22 -21.42 28.92 -21.96
N ARG A 23 -20.66 29.27 -23.01
CA ARG A 23 -19.63 28.38 -23.56
C ARG A 23 -18.51 28.09 -22.57
N HIS A 24 -18.06 29.10 -21.82
CA HIS A 24 -17.08 28.90 -20.75
C HIS A 24 -17.61 27.95 -19.69
N ARG A 25 -18.84 28.17 -19.23
CA ARG A 25 -19.50 27.35 -18.22
C ARG A 25 -19.66 25.90 -18.66
N ILE A 26 -20.03 25.67 -19.92
CA ILE A 26 -20.08 24.31 -20.50
C ILE A 26 -18.68 23.67 -20.46
N ARG A 27 -17.64 24.36 -20.93
CA ARG A 27 -16.26 23.84 -20.93
C ARG A 27 -15.76 23.49 -19.54
N VAL A 28 -16.04 24.33 -18.55
CA VAL A 28 -15.69 24.06 -17.14
C VAL A 28 -16.45 22.84 -16.64
N LYS A 29 -17.75 22.76 -16.91
CA LYS A 29 -18.59 21.64 -16.46
C LYS A 29 -18.20 20.30 -17.11
N THR A 30 -17.75 20.32 -18.35
CA THR A 30 -17.33 19.12 -19.10
C THR A 30 -15.84 18.83 -18.97
N ALA A 31 -15.07 19.64 -18.25
CA ALA A 31 -13.64 19.43 -18.09
C ALA A 31 -13.38 18.15 -17.28
N THR A 32 -12.67 17.19 -17.88
CA THR A 32 -12.15 16.01 -17.19
C THR A 32 -10.73 16.28 -16.69
N SER A 33 -10.28 15.54 -15.67
CA SER A 33 -8.90 15.63 -15.18
C SER A 33 -7.90 15.39 -16.34
N THR A 34 -6.90 16.26 -16.45
CA THR A 34 -5.81 16.14 -17.45
C THR A 34 -4.96 14.89 -17.20
N VAL A 35 -4.87 14.46 -15.95
CA VAL A 35 -4.10 13.29 -15.53
C VAL A 35 -5.05 12.21 -15.05
N ASP A 36 -4.86 10.99 -15.55
CA ASP A 36 -5.53 9.82 -15.01
C ASP A 36 -5.02 9.52 -13.61
N MET A 37 -5.89 9.69 -12.62
CA MET A 37 -5.58 9.44 -11.20
C MET A 37 -5.89 7.99 -10.78
N ASN A 38 -6.37 7.16 -11.72
CA ASN A 38 -6.72 5.79 -11.41
C ASN A 38 -5.47 4.94 -11.23
N SER A 39 -5.39 4.27 -10.09
CA SER A 39 -4.34 3.27 -9.87
C SER A 39 -4.53 2.11 -10.85
N PRO A 40 -3.43 1.59 -11.45
CA PRO A 40 -3.51 0.47 -12.37
C PRO A 40 -4.07 -0.76 -11.66
N LYS A 41 -4.78 -1.61 -12.42
CA LYS A 41 -5.35 -2.84 -11.87
C LYS A 41 -4.24 -3.73 -11.31
N PRO A 42 -4.40 -4.25 -10.08
CA PRO A 42 -3.40 -5.10 -9.46
C PRO A 42 -3.25 -6.40 -10.27
N ARG A 43 -2.01 -6.78 -10.55
CA ARG A 43 -1.69 -7.98 -11.33
C ARG A 43 -1.36 -9.14 -10.39
N PRO A 44 -2.06 -10.27 -10.43
CA PRO A 44 -1.85 -11.38 -9.50
C PRO A 44 -0.39 -11.90 -9.45
N HIS A 45 0.31 -11.90 -10.59
CA HIS A 45 1.72 -12.32 -10.67
C HIS A 45 2.71 -11.31 -10.05
N VAL A 46 2.30 -10.08 -9.80
CA VAL A 46 3.11 -9.06 -9.09
C VAL A 46 2.86 -9.13 -7.57
N ILE A 47 1.65 -9.53 -7.16
CA ILE A 47 1.25 -9.57 -5.75
C ILE A 47 1.78 -10.84 -5.07
N ARG A 48 1.79 -11.97 -5.78
CA ARG A 48 2.06 -13.27 -5.19
C ARG A 48 3.52 -13.69 -5.35
N ASP A 49 4.32 -13.36 -4.35
CA ASP A 49 5.68 -13.89 -4.21
C ASP A 49 5.64 -15.27 -3.50
N ALA A 50 5.27 -16.29 -4.26
CA ALA A 50 5.08 -17.66 -3.74
C ALA A 50 6.36 -18.23 -3.14
N LYS A 51 7.52 -17.93 -3.72
CA LYS A 51 8.83 -18.42 -3.26
C LYS A 51 9.22 -17.79 -1.93
N ARG A 52 9.02 -16.48 -1.79
CA ARG A 52 9.26 -15.79 -0.51
C ARG A 52 8.37 -16.36 0.61
N LEU A 53 7.11 -16.62 0.31
CA LEU A 53 6.18 -17.22 1.27
C LEU A 53 6.66 -18.61 1.72
N GLN A 54 7.05 -19.47 0.77
CA GLN A 54 7.59 -20.79 1.06
C GLN A 54 8.82 -20.72 1.99
N LEU A 55 9.81 -19.88 1.64
CA LEU A 55 11.03 -19.72 2.45
C LEU A 55 10.74 -19.23 3.88
N GLN A 56 9.73 -18.37 4.05
CA GLN A 56 9.32 -17.94 5.38
C GLN A 56 8.74 -19.07 6.21
N TYR A 57 7.92 -19.94 5.62
CA TYR A 57 7.40 -21.14 6.30
C TYR A 57 8.50 -22.13 6.67
N GLU A 58 9.42 -22.41 5.75
CA GLU A 58 10.57 -23.28 6.00
C GLU A 58 11.42 -22.75 7.16
N ARG A 59 11.74 -21.45 7.15
CA ARG A 59 12.48 -20.79 8.22
C ARG A 59 11.76 -20.86 9.57
N GLN A 60 10.46 -20.60 9.61
CA GLN A 60 9.68 -20.69 10.85
C GLN A 60 9.66 -22.12 11.41
N THR A 61 9.52 -23.11 10.52
CA THR A 61 9.52 -24.53 10.90
C THR A 61 10.86 -24.92 11.51
N GLU A 62 11.97 -24.47 10.91
CA GLU A 62 13.31 -24.69 11.44
C GLU A 62 13.51 -24.04 12.82
N ILE A 63 13.07 -22.78 12.98
CA ILE A 63 13.14 -22.07 14.26
C ILE A 63 12.37 -22.83 15.35
N ILE A 64 11.15 -23.27 15.07
CA ILE A 64 10.31 -24.00 16.03
C ILE A 64 10.99 -25.32 16.43
N ARG A 65 11.51 -26.07 15.45
CA ARG A 65 12.25 -27.31 15.70
C ARG A 65 13.47 -27.07 16.58
N ASN A 66 14.27 -26.05 16.26
CA ASN A 66 15.48 -25.73 17.01
C ASN A 66 15.17 -25.26 18.44
N ASN A 67 14.11 -24.47 18.62
CA ASN A 67 13.65 -24.03 19.94
C ASN A 67 13.20 -25.21 20.82
N PHE A 68 12.53 -26.19 20.22
CA PHE A 68 12.14 -27.41 20.94
C PHE A 68 13.35 -28.22 21.40
N ILE A 69 14.34 -28.41 20.52
CA ILE A 69 15.60 -29.09 20.85
C ILE A 69 16.33 -28.35 21.97
N LEU A 70 16.44 -27.02 21.86
CA LEU A 70 17.06 -26.17 22.86
C LEU A 70 16.37 -26.32 24.22
N LEU A 71 15.03 -26.26 24.25
CA LEU A 71 14.26 -26.41 25.49
C LEU A 71 14.53 -27.77 26.16
N ARG A 72 14.54 -28.85 25.38
CA ARG A 72 14.86 -30.19 25.89
C ARG A 72 16.27 -30.24 26.49
N ASN A 73 17.26 -29.68 25.79
CA ASN A 73 18.64 -29.65 26.27
C ASN A 73 18.77 -28.84 27.57
N LEU A 74 18.09 -27.69 27.67
CA LEU A 74 18.07 -26.88 28.88
C LEU A 74 17.45 -27.61 30.05
N GLN A 75 16.31 -28.28 29.83
CA GLN A 75 15.68 -29.13 30.85
C GLN A 75 16.64 -30.23 31.30
N ASP A 76 17.28 -30.95 30.39
CA ASP A 76 18.23 -32.01 30.74
C ASP A 76 19.39 -31.48 31.59
N ILE A 77 19.95 -30.32 31.24
CA ILE A 77 21.04 -29.68 32.00
C ILE A 77 20.56 -29.28 33.40
N MET A 78 19.41 -28.62 33.50
CA MET A 78 18.84 -28.18 34.77
C MET A 78 18.55 -29.36 35.71
N HIS A 79 17.91 -30.41 35.20
CA HIS A 79 17.57 -31.59 36.00
C HIS A 79 18.80 -32.43 36.36
N LYS A 80 19.77 -32.60 35.46
CA LYS A 80 21.06 -33.28 35.77
C LYS A 80 21.83 -32.54 36.86
N ARG A 81 21.86 -31.20 36.82
CA ARG A 81 22.49 -30.39 37.88
C ARG A 81 21.75 -30.50 39.21
N SER A 82 20.41 -30.54 39.20
CA SER A 82 19.61 -30.72 40.42
C SER A 82 19.90 -32.07 41.10
N ARG A 83 19.91 -33.18 40.35
CA ARG A 83 20.25 -34.51 40.90
C ARG A 83 21.67 -34.57 41.48
N LYS A 84 22.65 -33.93 40.83
CA LYS A 84 24.02 -33.86 41.36
C LYS A 84 24.10 -33.08 42.67
N LYS A 85 23.31 -32.01 42.85
CA LYS A 85 23.27 -31.26 44.12
C LYS A 85 22.68 -32.10 45.25
N ILE A 86 21.57 -32.81 45.00
CA ILE A 86 20.92 -33.66 46.01
C ILE A 86 21.88 -34.76 46.49
N CYS A 87 22.53 -35.46 45.55
CA CYS A 87 23.45 -36.56 45.88
C CYS A 87 24.77 -36.09 46.57
N LEU A 88 25.15 -34.82 46.43
CA LEU A 88 26.29 -34.24 47.17
C LEU A 88 25.91 -33.78 48.58
N HIS A 89 24.62 -33.50 48.83
CA HIS A 89 24.13 -33.10 50.15
C HIS A 89 23.96 -34.30 51.09
N GLU A 90 23.55 -35.45 50.57
CA GLU A 90 23.41 -36.70 51.33
C GLU A 90 24.73 -37.39 51.70
N ARG A 91 25.89 -36.85 51.26
CA ARG A 91 27.24 -37.38 51.57
C ARG A 91 28.01 -36.55 52.62
N LYS A 92 27.37 -35.57 53.25
CA LYS A 92 27.92 -34.81 54.38
C LYS A 92 27.19 -35.19 55.65
#